data_AF-G2FS46-F1
#
_entry.id   AF-G2FS46-F1
#
_cell.length_a   1.000
_cell.length_b   1.000
_cell.length_c   1.000
_cell.angle_alpha   90.00
_cell.angle_beta   90.00
_cell.angle_gamma   90.00
#
_symmetry.space_group_name_H-M   'P 1'
#
loop_
_entity.id
_entity.type
_entity.pdbx_description
1 polymer ?
#
loop_
_entity_poly.entity_id
_entity_poly.type
_entity_poly.pdbx_seq_one_letter_code
_entity_poly.pdbx_strand_id
1 'polypeptide(L)'
;MVSIIIVNIIFAVLSIILYFFINSRGLADGPSPTVFNLILSLLFLTLWLLFGIFRGREGKTSFFIFAIVFWAIGLGISLVAMNLGPNPLILVTFAFMAPVNGFMFFEFMTIQLFIVCMFLPLIITCIGYFLGRKKSLKNYDTQD
;
A
#
# COMPACT_ATOMS: atom_id res chain seq x y z
N MET A 1 -23.55 0.40 -7.71
CA MET A 1 -22.93 -0.54 -6.73
C MET A 1 -21.91 -1.46 -7.39
N VAL A 2 -22.24 -2.11 -8.51
CA VAL A 2 -21.34 -2.99 -9.29
C VAL A 2 -20.05 -2.30 -9.77
N SER A 3 -20.15 -1.09 -10.33
CA SER A 3 -18.98 -0.32 -10.79
C SER A 3 -17.94 -0.06 -9.69
N ILE A 4 -18.38 0.13 -8.44
CA ILE A 4 -17.49 0.36 -7.30
C ILE A 4 -16.68 -0.90 -6.94
N ILE A 5 -17.33 -2.05 -6.97
CA ILE A 5 -16.69 -3.33 -6.67
C ILE A 5 -15.64 -3.63 -7.74
N ILE A 6 -15.97 -3.41 -9.01
CA ILE A 6 -15.05 -3.60 -10.14
C ILE A 6 -13.82 -2.71 -9.99
N VAL A 7 -13.98 -1.42 -9.66
CA VAL A 7 -12.84 -0.50 -9.52
C VAL A 7 -11.92 -0.94 -8.36
N ASN A 8 -12.48 -1.37 -7.22
CA ASN A 8 -11.67 -1.90 -6.11
C ASN A 8 -10.91 -3.18 -6.51
N ILE A 9 -11.55 -4.07 -7.29
CA ILE A 9 -10.92 -5.30 -7.79
C ILE A 9 -9.78 -4.96 -8.76
N ILE A 10 -10.01 -4.07 -9.73
CA ILE A 10 -8.97 -3.62 -10.67
C ILE A 10 -7.78 -3.04 -9.90
N PHE A 11 -8.05 -2.23 -8.88
CA PHE A 11 -6.99 -1.62 -8.08
C PHE A 11 -6.22 -2.65 -7.24
N ALA A 12 -6.92 -3.66 -6.69
CA ALA A 12 -6.27 -4.79 -6.04
C ALA A 12 -5.39 -5.59 -7.02
N VAL A 13 -5.87 -5.85 -8.24
CA VAL A 13 -5.11 -6.54 -9.29
C VAL A 13 -3.89 -5.72 -9.71
N LEU A 14 -4.01 -4.40 -9.92
CA LEU A 14 -2.89 -3.53 -10.23
C LEU A 14 -1.84 -3.50 -9.10
N SER A 15 -2.31 -3.50 -7.85
CA SER A 15 -1.43 -3.60 -6.67
C SER A 15 -0.65 -4.92 -6.68
N ILE A 16 -1.31 -6.03 -7.04
CA ILE A 16 -0.69 -7.35 -7.18
C ILE A 16 0.32 -7.37 -8.35
N ILE A 17 0.00 -6.76 -9.50
CA ILE A 17 0.92 -6.71 -10.64
C ILE A 17 2.17 -5.89 -10.29
N LEU A 18 2.00 -4.68 -9.75
CA LEU A 18 3.13 -3.83 -9.30
C LEU A 18 3.99 -4.55 -8.27
N TYR A 19 3.35 -5.31 -7.37
CA TYR A 19 4.02 -6.18 -6.42
C TYR A 19 5.02 -7.15 -7.10
N PHE A 20 4.61 -7.87 -8.15
CA PHE A 20 5.48 -8.82 -8.85
C PHE A 20 6.73 -8.16 -9.49
N PHE A 21 6.58 -6.93 -9.99
CA PHE A 21 7.70 -6.18 -10.57
C PHE A 21 8.68 -5.66 -9.51
N ILE A 22 8.18 -5.23 -8.36
CA ILE A 22 9.02 -4.72 -7.27
C ILE A 22 9.84 -5.84 -6.63
N ASN A 23 9.35 -7.08 -6.63
CA ASN A 23 9.86 -8.08 -5.68
C ASN A 23 10.30 -9.45 -6.22
N SER A 24 10.22 -9.72 -7.53
CA SER A 24 10.71 -11.00 -8.06
C SER A 24 12.20 -11.27 -7.81
N ARG A 25 13.02 -10.23 -7.60
CA ARG A 25 14.48 -10.37 -7.44
C ARG A 25 15.02 -10.12 -6.04
N GLY A 26 14.47 -9.20 -5.24
CA GLY A 26 15.13 -8.70 -4.01
C GLY A 26 14.92 -9.51 -2.72
N LEU A 27 13.94 -10.42 -2.66
CA LEU A 27 13.54 -11.11 -1.42
C LEU A 27 13.53 -12.64 -1.52
N ALA A 28 13.63 -13.19 -2.73
CA ALA A 28 13.71 -14.63 -2.97
C ALA A 28 15.15 -15.16 -2.83
N ASP A 29 16.16 -14.33 -3.07
CA ASP A 29 17.60 -14.66 -2.97
C ASP A 29 18.53 -13.42 -2.83
N GLY A 30 18.01 -12.21 -2.60
CA GLY A 30 17.94 -11.25 -3.69
C GLY A 30 19.01 -10.13 -3.64
N PRO A 31 19.56 -9.69 -4.78
CA PRO A 31 20.55 -8.62 -4.87
C PRO A 31 20.08 -7.28 -4.27
N SER A 32 21.03 -6.38 -4.00
CA SER A 32 20.77 -5.06 -3.42
C SER A 32 19.64 -4.29 -4.14
N PRO A 33 18.77 -3.60 -3.39
CA PRO A 33 17.66 -2.81 -3.95
C PRO A 33 18.17 -1.78 -4.97
N THR A 34 17.45 -1.62 -6.09
CA THR A 34 17.84 -0.71 -7.17
C THR A 34 16.99 0.56 -7.18
N VAL A 35 17.45 1.59 -7.90
CA VAL A 35 16.67 2.81 -8.19
C VAL A 35 15.31 2.47 -8.82
N PHE A 36 15.24 1.43 -9.63
CA PHE A 36 13.98 1.00 -10.23
C PHE A 36 12.98 0.48 -9.18
N ASN A 37 13.45 -0.28 -8.17
CA ASN A 37 12.60 -0.71 -7.05
C ASN A 37 12.07 0.49 -6.25
N LEU A 38 12.90 1.53 -6.07
CA LEU A 38 12.49 2.78 -5.42
C LEU A 38 11.39 3.50 -6.22
N ILE A 39 11.57 3.66 -7.54
CA ILE A 39 10.58 4.31 -8.42
C ILE A 39 9.24 3.57 -8.35
N LEU A 40 9.25 2.24 -8.43
CA LEU A 40 8.02 1.45 -8.36
C LEU A 40 7.35 1.53 -6.97
N SER A 41 8.14 1.61 -5.90
CA SER A 41 7.62 1.81 -4.53
C SER A 41 6.91 3.16 -4.40
N LEU A 42 7.51 4.23 -4.93
CA LEU A 42 6.90 5.57 -4.95
C LEU A 42 5.62 5.60 -5.80
N LEU A 43 5.63 4.94 -6.96
CA LEU A 43 4.46 4.84 -7.83
C LEU A 43 3.30 4.12 -7.12
N PHE A 44 3.60 3.00 -6.45
CA PHE A 44 2.63 2.24 -5.68
C PHE A 44 1.98 3.09 -4.59
N LEU A 45 2.77 3.79 -3.78
CA LEU A 45 2.25 4.67 -2.72
C LEU A 45 1.42 5.81 -3.29
N THR A 46 1.87 6.42 -4.40
CA THR A 46 1.14 7.51 -5.06
C THR A 46 -0.23 7.05 -5.56
N LEU A 47 -0.31 5.86 -6.16
CA LEU A 47 -1.59 5.30 -6.61
C LEU A 47 -2.55 5.08 -5.44
N TRP A 48 -2.07 4.53 -4.32
CA TRP A 48 -2.89 4.34 -3.12
C TRP A 48 -3.38 5.67 -2.52
N LEU A 49 -2.53 6.70 -2.52
CA LEU A 49 -2.92 8.05 -2.10
C LEU A 49 -4.04 8.60 -2.98
N LEU A 50 -3.84 8.59 -4.30
CA LEU A 50 -4.79 9.13 -5.27
C LEU A 50 -6.12 8.39 -5.23
N PHE A 51 -6.08 7.06 -5.11
CA PHE A 51 -7.27 6.26 -5.00
C PHE A 51 -8.01 6.51 -3.67
N GLY A 52 -7.26 6.64 -2.56
CA GLY A 52 -7.79 7.11 -1.29
C GLY A 52 -8.53 8.44 -1.44
N ILE A 53 -7.92 9.44 -2.07
CA ILE A 53 -8.54 10.76 -2.34
C ILE A 53 -9.81 10.60 -3.14
N PHE A 54 -9.78 9.86 -4.24
CA PHE A 54 -10.94 9.65 -5.10
C PHE A 54 -12.11 9.04 -4.32
N ARG A 55 -11.88 7.96 -3.59
CA ARG A 55 -12.92 7.26 -2.81
C ARG A 55 -13.39 8.06 -1.60
N GLY A 56 -12.50 8.86 -1.01
CA GLY A 56 -12.80 9.82 0.04
C GLY A 56 -13.74 10.92 -0.43
N ARG A 57 -13.54 11.45 -1.65
CA ARG A 57 -14.44 12.44 -2.26
C ARG A 57 -15.84 11.89 -2.49
N GLU A 58 -15.95 10.59 -2.80
CA GLU A 58 -17.25 9.92 -2.94
C GLU A 58 -17.89 9.54 -1.59
N GLY A 59 -17.23 9.81 -0.46
CA GLY A 59 -17.72 9.45 0.88
C GLY A 59 -17.90 7.94 1.11
N LYS A 60 -17.16 7.10 0.38
CA LYS A 60 -17.39 5.65 0.36
C LYS A 60 -16.74 4.96 1.56
N THR A 61 -17.48 4.88 2.66
CA THR A 61 -17.05 4.17 3.88
C THR A 61 -16.71 2.70 3.62
N SER A 62 -17.37 2.04 2.67
CA SER A 62 -17.04 0.65 2.28
C SER A 62 -15.63 0.49 1.74
N PHE A 63 -15.10 1.48 1.02
CA PHE A 63 -13.70 1.46 0.58
C PHE A 63 -12.75 1.65 1.77
N PHE A 64 -13.07 2.57 2.68
CA PHE A 64 -12.24 2.81 3.85
C PHE A 64 -12.12 1.56 4.73
N ILE A 65 -13.25 0.90 5.00
CA ILE A 65 -13.27 -0.37 5.75
C ILE A 65 -12.47 -1.44 5.01
N PHE A 66 -12.71 -1.61 3.70
CA PHE A 66 -11.96 -2.57 2.89
C PHE A 66 -10.45 -2.33 2.95
N ALA A 67 -10.02 -1.08 2.79
CA ALA A 67 -8.61 -0.72 2.83
C ALA A 67 -7.98 -1.00 4.20
N ILE A 68 -8.64 -0.65 5.30
CA ILE A 68 -8.16 -0.96 6.65
C ILE A 68 -8.01 -2.47 6.83
N VAL A 69 -9.03 -3.25 6.47
CA VAL A 69 -9.02 -4.71 6.63
C VAL A 69 -7.94 -5.34 5.77
N PHE A 70 -7.85 -4.95 4.50
CA PHE A 70 -6.86 -5.43 3.54
C PHE A 70 -5.43 -5.21 4.07
N TRP A 71 -5.14 -3.99 4.51
CA TRP A 71 -3.83 -3.64 5.04
C TRP A 71 -3.55 -4.26 6.41
N ALA A 72 -4.52 -4.33 7.31
CA ALA A 72 -4.36 -4.91 8.64
C ALA A 72 -4.08 -6.42 8.58
N ILE A 73 -4.82 -7.16 7.72
CA ILE A 73 -4.55 -8.57 7.46
C ILE A 73 -3.12 -8.73 6.95
N GLY A 74 -2.72 -7.89 5.99
CA GLY A 74 -1.39 -7.96 5.44
C GLY A 74 -0.25 -7.68 6.40
N LEU A 75 -0.42 -6.67 7.25
CA LEU A 75 0.50 -6.35 8.32
C LEU A 75 0.60 -7.50 9.33
N GLY A 76 -0.55 -8.05 9.74
CA GLY A 76 -0.60 -9.17 10.68
C GLY A 76 0.14 -10.40 10.14
N ILE A 77 -0.09 -10.77 8.88
CA ILE A 77 0.61 -11.91 8.28
C ILE A 77 2.10 -11.61 8.11
N SER A 78 2.47 -10.37 7.76
CA SER A 78 3.87 -9.96 7.63
C SER A 78 4.64 -10.06 8.96
N LEU A 79 4.03 -9.64 10.08
CA LEU A 79 4.62 -9.76 11.42
C LEU A 79 4.79 -11.22 11.83
N VAL A 80 3.82 -12.09 11.53
CA VAL A 80 3.92 -13.52 11.81
C VAL A 80 5.02 -14.16 10.94
N ALA A 81 5.10 -13.79 9.67
CA ALA A 81 6.12 -14.28 8.74
C ALA A 81 7.55 -13.93 9.17
N MET A 82 7.78 -12.72 9.70
CA MET A 82 9.10 -12.32 10.22
C MET A 82 9.62 -13.24 11.34
N ASN A 83 8.72 -13.87 12.11
CA ASN A 83 9.08 -14.73 13.23
C ASN A 83 9.24 -16.22 12.86
N LEU A 84 8.91 -16.62 11.62
CA LEU A 84 8.83 -18.02 11.19
C LEU A 84 9.99 -18.48 10.28
N GLY A 85 10.96 -17.60 9.99
CA GLY A 85 12.12 -17.94 9.16
C GLY A 85 11.82 -18.00 7.65
N PRO A 86 12.81 -18.39 6.82
CA PRO A 86 12.84 -18.14 5.37
C PRO A 86 12.01 -19.14 4.53
N ASN A 87 10.85 -19.59 5.00
CA ASN A 87 10.00 -20.57 4.31
C ASN A 87 8.58 -19.97 4.05
N PRO A 88 7.68 -20.64 3.30
CA PRO A 88 6.79 -20.15 2.22
C PRO A 88 5.88 -18.93 2.47
N LEU A 89 5.84 -18.40 3.69
CA LEU A 89 5.25 -17.12 4.04
C LEU A 89 5.98 -15.91 3.43
N ILE A 90 7.16 -16.10 2.82
CA ILE A 90 7.84 -15.08 2.02
C ILE A 90 6.84 -14.45 1.03
N LEU A 91 5.93 -15.24 0.40
CA LEU A 91 4.85 -14.79 -0.52
C LEU A 91 3.84 -13.82 0.09
N VAL A 92 3.67 -13.83 1.41
CA VAL A 92 2.78 -12.87 2.07
C VAL A 92 3.55 -11.65 2.55
N THR A 93 4.77 -11.81 3.06
CA THR A 93 5.71 -10.70 3.31
C THR A 93 5.93 -9.88 2.04
N PHE A 94 6.00 -10.59 0.91
CA PHE A 94 6.03 -10.09 -0.46
C PHE A 94 4.85 -9.12 -0.74
N ALA A 95 3.61 -9.44 -0.42
CA ALA A 95 2.45 -8.58 -0.78
C ALA A 95 2.40 -7.23 -0.03
N PHE A 96 2.99 -7.15 1.17
CA PHE A 96 2.83 -5.98 2.05
C PHE A 96 4.13 -5.25 2.38
N MET A 97 5.26 -5.95 2.38
CA MET A 97 6.59 -5.36 2.54
C MET A 97 7.28 -5.03 1.21
N ALA A 98 7.00 -5.75 0.11
CA ALA A 98 7.56 -5.41 -1.21
C ALA A 98 7.47 -3.93 -1.55
N PRO A 99 6.29 -3.29 -1.44
CA PRO A 99 6.08 -2.01 -2.08
C PRO A 99 6.80 -0.86 -1.38
N VAL A 100 7.39 -1.12 -0.21
CA VAL A 100 8.21 -0.18 0.55
C VAL A 100 9.67 -0.64 0.66
N ASN A 101 9.99 -1.84 0.21
CA ASN A 101 11.35 -2.37 0.22
C ASN A 101 12.29 -1.60 -0.73
N GLY A 102 11.75 -0.92 -1.74
CA GLY A 102 12.54 -0.02 -2.60
C GLY A 102 13.21 1.13 -1.84
N PHE A 103 12.73 1.48 -0.64
CA PHE A 103 13.40 2.47 0.21
C PHE A 103 14.71 1.96 0.84
N MET A 104 14.94 0.64 0.87
CA MET A 104 16.24 0.09 1.28
C MET A 104 17.37 0.47 0.32
N PHE A 105 17.06 1.00 -0.87
CA PHE A 105 18.04 1.66 -1.75
C PHE A 105 18.86 2.73 -1.03
N PHE A 106 18.26 3.39 -0.03
CA PHE A 106 18.92 4.50 0.65
C PHE A 106 19.96 4.07 1.70
N GLU A 107 20.18 2.76 1.92
CA GLU A 107 21.16 2.13 2.84
C GLU A 107 21.11 2.57 4.32
N PHE A 108 20.54 3.73 4.67
CA PHE A 108 20.34 4.22 6.04
C PHE A 108 19.05 3.69 6.69
N MET A 109 18.23 2.93 5.94
CA MET A 109 17.04 2.31 6.49
C MET A 109 17.41 1.17 7.43
N THR A 110 17.58 1.50 8.70
CA THR A 110 17.72 0.50 9.78
C THR A 110 16.43 -0.31 9.93
N ILE A 111 16.52 -1.48 10.55
CA ILE A 111 15.38 -2.37 10.87
C ILE A 111 14.20 -1.60 11.51
N GLN A 112 14.48 -0.56 12.29
CA GLN A 112 13.46 0.27 12.94
C GLN A 112 12.67 1.12 11.93
N LEU A 113 13.37 1.75 10.97
CA LEU A 113 12.71 2.48 9.87
C LEU A 113 11.92 1.51 8.97
N PHE A 114 12.46 0.31 8.75
CA PHE A 114 11.81 -0.71 7.96
C PHE A 114 10.44 -1.12 8.55
N ILE A 115 10.35 -1.29 9.87
CA ILE A 115 9.07 -1.57 10.56
C ILE A 115 8.08 -0.41 10.38
N VAL A 116 8.52 0.84 10.50
CA VAL A 116 7.65 2.01 10.29
C VAL A 116 7.12 2.05 8.86
N CYS A 117 7.97 1.71 7.88
CA CYS A 117 7.59 1.66 6.48
C CYS A 117 6.54 0.60 6.15
N MET A 118 6.35 -0.44 6.97
CA MET A 118 5.26 -1.40 6.78
C MET A 118 3.89 -0.74 6.88
N PHE A 119 3.76 0.27 7.74
CA PHE A 119 2.50 1.00 7.95
C PHE A 119 2.27 2.08 6.90
N LEU A 120 3.28 2.43 6.10
CA LEU A 120 3.23 3.56 5.16
C LEU A 120 2.05 3.46 4.18
N PRO A 121 1.78 2.31 3.53
CA PRO A 121 0.65 2.20 2.60
C PRO A 121 -0.71 2.43 3.27
N LEU A 122 -0.91 1.93 4.50
CA LEU A 122 -2.12 2.17 5.28
C LEU A 122 -2.25 3.66 5.64
N ILE A 123 -1.17 4.27 6.16
CA ILE A 123 -1.14 5.69 6.52
C ILE A 123 -1.47 6.55 5.30
N ILE A 124 -0.82 6.31 4.17
CA ILE A 124 -1.03 7.00 2.90
C ILE A 124 -2.49 6.85 2.44
N THR A 125 -3.06 5.64 2.54
CA THR A 125 -4.45 5.38 2.15
C THR A 125 -5.43 6.16 3.03
N CYS A 126 -5.20 6.18 4.34
CA CYS A 126 -6.01 6.94 5.30
C CYS A 126 -5.92 8.45 5.02
N ILE A 127 -4.70 8.98 4.84
CA ILE A 127 -4.47 10.40 4.49
C ILE A 127 -5.24 10.75 3.22
N GLY A 128 -5.09 9.93 2.16
CA GLY A 128 -5.80 10.15 0.91
C GLY A 128 -7.31 10.21 1.11
N TYR A 129 -7.87 9.22 1.80
CA TYR A 129 -9.30 9.18 2.09
C TYR A 129 -9.82 10.42 2.82
N PHE A 130 -9.13 10.84 3.89
CA PHE A 130 -9.55 12.02 4.65
C PHE A 130 -9.38 13.33 3.86
N LEU A 131 -8.31 13.47 3.07
CA LEU A 131 -8.13 14.61 2.17
C LEU A 131 -9.28 14.70 1.16
N GLY A 132 -9.65 13.57 0.56
CA GLY A 132 -10.78 13.49 -0.36
C GLY A 132 -12.09 13.90 0.29
N ARG A 133 -12.36 13.39 1.51
CA ARG A 133 -13.59 13.66 2.26
C ARG A 133 -13.69 15.13 2.67
N LYS A 134 -12.60 15.73 3.16
CA LYS A 134 -12.56 17.16 3.53
C LYS A 134 -12.87 18.07 2.34
N LYS A 135 -12.33 17.74 1.16
CA LYS A 135 -12.60 18.51 -0.08
C LYS A 135 -14.05 18.41 -0.53
N SER A 136 -14.68 17.24 -0.36
CA SER A 136 -16.10 17.04 -0.67
C SER A 136 -17.00 17.85 0.26
N LEU A 137 -16.75 17.82 1.58
CA LEU A 137 -17.51 18.59 2.57
C LEU A 137 -17.40 20.10 2.31
N LYS A 138 -16.18 20.61 2.07
CA LYS A 138 -15.96 22.02 1.78
C LYS A 138 -16.71 22.50 0.52
N ASN A 139 -16.86 21.64 -0.49
CA ASN A 139 -17.61 21.98 -1.70
C ASN A 139 -19.12 22.06 -1.45
N TYR A 140 -19.66 21.28 -0.51
CA TYR A 140 -21.06 21.39 -0.08
C TYR A 140 -21.30 22.71 0.66
N ASP A 141 -20.41 23.09 1.59
CA ASP A 141 -20.56 24.31 2.39
C ASP A 141 -20.42 25.62 1.59
N THR A 142 -19.84 25.58 0.38
CA THR A 142 -19.70 26.75 -0.50
C THR A 142 -20.77 26.85 -1.60
N GLN A 143 -21.72 25.92 -1.63
CA GLN A 143 -22.85 25.96 -2.57
C GLN A 143 -24.13 26.58 -1.99
N ASP A 144 -24.07 27.05 -0.74
CA ASP A 144 -25.07 27.91 -0.10
C ASP A 144 -24.61 29.38 -0.12
#